data_AF-A0A428MVP3-F1
#
_entry.id   AF-A0A428MVP3-F1
#
_cell.length_a   1.000
_cell.length_b   1.000
_cell.length_c   1.000
_cell.angle_alpha   90.00
_cell.angle_beta   90.00
_cell.angle_gamma   90.00
#
_symmetry.space_group_name_H-M   'P 1'
#
loop_
_entity.id
_entity.type
_entity.pdbx_description
1 polymer ?
#
loop_
_entity_poly.entity_id
_entity_poly.type
_entity_poly.pdbx_seq_one_letter_code
_entity_poly.pdbx_strand_id
1 'polypeptide(L)' 'MADEQANEQQYVIGQEISYKGKTCMVIAEYTRTICIEYEGFPFHEEDEEDFPYQREIILKDEAAAS' A
#
# COMPACT_ATOMS: atom_id res chain seq x y z
N MET A 1 -6.76 -23.71 23.73
CA MET A 1 -7.19 -22.88 22.59
C MET A 1 -5.91 -22.29 22.05
N ALA A 2 -5.46 -22.78 20.90
CA ALA A 2 -4.23 -22.27 20.32
C ALA A 2 -4.50 -20.84 19.86
N ASP A 3 -3.75 -19.90 20.41
CA ASP A 3 -3.69 -18.52 19.94
C ASP A 3 -3.39 -18.56 18.44
N GLU A 4 -4.42 -18.33 17.63
CA GLU A 4 -4.34 -18.12 16.20
C GLU A 4 -3.71 -16.74 16.03
N GLN A 5 -2.39 -16.65 16.26
CA GLN A 5 -1.58 -15.49 15.88
C GLN A 5 -1.56 -15.48 14.35
N ALA A 6 -2.65 -14.98 13.76
CA ALA A 6 -2.61 -14.46 12.40
C ALA A 6 -1.44 -13.48 12.39
N ASN A 7 -0.44 -13.78 11.56
CA ASN A 7 0.72 -12.92 11.36
C ASN A 7 0.22 -11.65 10.66
N GLU A 8 -0.40 -10.74 11.42
CA GLU A 8 -0.93 -9.48 10.91
C GLU A 8 0.27 -8.69 10.35
N GLN A 9 0.33 -8.55 9.03
CA GLN A 9 1.38 -7.80 8.37
C GLN A 9 1.36 -6.36 8.90
N GLN A 10 2.41 -6.00 9.65
CA GLN A 10 2.57 -4.65 10.17
C GLN A 10 3.46 -3.86 9.22
N TYR A 11 3.00 -2.67 8.85
CA TYR A 11 3.72 -1.73 8.01
C TYR A 11 4.17 -0.55 8.83
N VAL A 12 5.33 0.01 8.50
CA VAL A 12 5.88 1.20 9.17
C VAL A 12 5.64 2.42 8.28
N ILE A 13 5.25 3.55 8.88
CA ILE A 13 5.16 4.81 8.13
C ILE A 13 6.54 5.16 7.58
N GLY A 14 6.59 5.43 6.28
CA GLY A 14 7.79 5.65 5.50
C GLY A 14 8.42 4.40 4.89
N GLN A 15 7.83 3.22 5.10
CA GLN A 15 8.23 1.99 4.43
C GLN A 15 7.86 2.05 2.94
N GLU A 16 8.80 1.62 2.10
CA GLU A 16 8.57 1.39 0.66
C GLU A 16 7.90 0.02 0.45
N ILE A 17 6.88 0.00 -0.40
CA ILE A 17 6.11 -1.19 -0.79
C ILE A 17 5.77 -1.13 -2.27
N SER A 18 5.36 -2.26 -2.85
CA SER A 18 4.85 -2.34 -4.22
C SER A 18 3.34 -2.56 -4.24
N TYR A 19 2.62 -1.76 -5.04
CA TYR A 19 1.19 -1.93 -5.31
C TYR A 19 0.89 -1.59 -6.77
N LYS A 20 0.08 -2.42 -7.46
CA LYS A 20 -0.19 -2.31 -8.92
C LYS A 20 1.09 -2.18 -9.78
N GLY A 21 2.20 -2.78 -9.35
CA GLY A 21 3.49 -2.67 -10.04
C GLY A 21 4.18 -1.31 -9.91
N LYS A 22 3.70 -0.42 -9.04
CA LYS A 22 4.31 0.87 -8.71
C LYS A 22 4.93 0.84 -7.33
N THR A 23 6.04 1.56 -7.17
CA THR A 23 6.64 1.83 -5.87
C THR A 23 5.79 2.85 -5.12
N CYS A 24 5.52 2.57 -3.85
CA CYS A 24 4.68 3.40 -3.00
C CYS A 24 5.29 3.51 -1.61
N MET A 25 5.02 4.62 -0.92
CA MET A 25 5.43 4.84 0.46
C MET A 25 4.23 4.78 1.39
N VAL A 26 4.36 4.05 2.50
CA VAL A 26 3.30 3.97 3.52
C VAL A 26 3.23 5.29 4.28
N ILE A 27 2.09 5.96 4.27
CA ILE A 27 1.90 7.25 4.97
C ILE A 27 0.99 7.14 6.21
N ALA A 28 0.17 6.09 6.29
CA ALA A 28 -0.59 5.76 7.49
C ALA A 28 -0.83 4.25 7.57
N GLU A 29 -0.86 3.72 8.79
CA GLU A 29 -1.20 2.32 9.07
C GLU A 29 -2.49 2.27 9.90
N TYR A 30 -3.33 1.31 9.55
CA TYR A 30 -4.55 0.97 10.27
C TYR A 30 -4.59 -0.54 10.49
N THR A 31 -5.53 -1.01 11.32
CA THR A 31 -5.63 -2.43 11.69
C THR A 31 -5.60 -3.38 10.49
N ARG A 32 -6.34 -3.10 9.41
CA ARG A 32 -6.44 -3.99 8.21
C ARG A 32 -5.96 -3.36 6.91
N THR A 33 -5.74 -2.06 6.91
CA THR A 33 -5.44 -1.29 5.71
C THR A 33 -4.23 -0.41 5.94
N ILE A 34 -3.65 0.06 4.85
CA ILE A 34 -2.62 1.08 4.85
C ILE A 34 -3.02 2.17 3.86
N CYS A 35 -2.61 3.41 4.16
CA CYS A 35 -2.65 4.49 3.21
C CYS A 35 -1.27 4.61 2.57
N ILE A 36 -1.23 4.57 1.25
CA ILE A 36 0.00 4.62 0.46
C ILE A 36 0.02 5.90 -0.39
N GLU A 37 1.22 6.37 -0.68
CA GLU A 37 1.48 7.44 -1.64
C GLU A 37 2.34 6.88 -2.78
N TYR A 38 1.86 6.97 -4.01
CA TYR A 38 2.59 6.50 -5.19
C TYR A 38 3.83 7.36 -5.44
N GLU A 39 4.98 6.72 -5.61
CA GLU A 39 6.18 7.40 -6.10
C GLU A 39 6.07 7.61 -7.62
N GLY A 40 6.33 8.83 -8.08
CA GLY A 40 6.29 9.17 -9.50
C GLY A 40 4.90 9.51 -10.07
N PHE A 41 3.89 9.67 -9.23
CA PHE A 41 2.60 10.24 -9.64
C PHE A 41 2.75 11.73 -10.04
N PRO A 42 2.06 12.24 -11.08
CA PRO A 42 1.13 11.51 -11.95
C PRO A 42 1.82 10.62 -12.98
N PHE A 43 1.20 9.48 -13.30
CA PHE A 43 1.71 8.53 -14.29
C PHE A 43 1.22 8.88 -15.69
N HIS A 44 1.96 9.72 -16.42
CA HIS A 44 1.57 10.21 -17.74
C HIS A 44 1.43 9.13 -18.83
N GLU A 45 2.01 7.95 -18.64
CA GLU A 45 1.96 6.82 -19.58
C GLU A 45 0.89 5.77 -19.21
N GLU A 46 0.19 5.95 -18.08
CA GLU A 46 -0.87 5.05 -17.61
C GLU A 46 -2.23 5.74 -17.74
N ASP A 47 -3.30 4.94 -17.81
CA ASP A 47 -4.65 5.47 -17.83
C ASP A 47 -5.01 6.14 -16.49
N GLU A 48 -5.54 7.37 -16.55
CA GLU A 48 -5.98 8.14 -15.36
C GLU A 48 -7.08 7.41 -14.57
N GLU A 49 -7.80 6.49 -15.21
CA GLU A 49 -8.83 5.65 -14.55
C GLU A 49 -8.23 4.62 -13.59
N ASP A 50 -7.01 4.13 -13.86
CA ASP A 50 -6.32 3.14 -13.03
C ASP A 50 -5.61 3.78 -11.83
N PHE A 51 -5.15 5.02 -12.01
CA PHE A 51 -4.49 5.83 -10.99
C PHE A 51 -5.13 7.22 -10.87
N PRO A 52 -6.38 7.30 -10.36
CA PRO A 52 -7.12 8.57 -10.28
C PRO A 52 -6.58 9.51 -9.18
N TYR A 53 -5.83 8.97 -8.22
CA TYR A 53 -5.34 9.71 -7.05
C TYR A 53 -3.88 9.36 -6.75
N GLN A 54 -3.13 10.34 -6.24
CA GLN A 54 -1.76 10.14 -5.74
C GLN A 54 -1.69 9.18 -4.55
N ARG A 55 -2.79 9.06 -3.79
CA ARG A 55 -2.87 8.26 -2.56
C ARG A 55 -4.05 7.31 -2.63
N GLU A 56 -3.85 6.13 -2.08
CA GLU A 56 -4.87 5.07 -2.06
C GLU A 56 -4.87 4.37 -0.70
N ILE A 57 -6.04 3.94 -0.25
CA ILE A 57 -6.19 3.08 0.93
C ILE A 57 -6.37 1.66 0.42
N ILE A 58 -5.43 0.77 0.75
CA ILE A 58 -5.42 -0.61 0.29
C ILE A 58 -5.44 -1.57 1.48
N LEU A 59 -5.89 -2.82 1.25
CA LEU A 59 -5.75 -3.87 2.26
C LEU A 59 -4.28 -4.25 2.41
N LYS A 60 -3.88 -4.58 3.63
CA LYS A 60 -2.51 -5.02 3.93
C LYS A 60 -2.07 -6.23 3.10
N ASP A 61 -3.01 -7.12 2.78
CA ASP A 61 -2.78 -8.32 1.96
C ASP A 61 -2.54 -8.01 0.46
N GLU A 62 -2.92 -6.82 0.01
CA GLU A 62 -2.69 -6.36 -1.37
C GLU A 62 -1.31 -5.70 -1.54
N ALA A 63 -0.68 -5.29 -0.44
CA ALA A 63 0.64 -4.71 -0.45
C ALA A 63 1.70 -5.81 -0.48
N ALA A 64 2.63 -5.72 -1.42
CA ALA A 64 3.84 -6.52 -1.40
C ALA A 64 4.96 -5.69 -0.75
N ALA A 65 5.49 -6.17 0.38
CA ALA A 65 6.74 -5.62 0.91
C ALA A 65 7.84 -5.86 -0.13
N SER A 66 8.53 -4.79 -0.55
CA SER A 66 9.68 -4.86 -1.44
C SER A 66 10.95 -5.31 -0.72
#